data_AF-A0A336NB80-F1
#
_entry.id   AF-A0A336NB80-F1
#
_cell.length_a   1.000
_cell.length_b   1.000
_cell.length_c   1.000
_cell.angle_alpha   90.00
_cell.angle_beta   90.00
_cell.angle_gamma   90.00
#
_symmetry.space_group_name_H-M   'P 1'
#
loop_
_entity.id
_entity.type
_entity.pdbx_description
1 polymer ?
#
loop_
_entity_poly.entity_id
_entity_poly.type
_entity_poly.pdbx_seq_one_letter_code
_entity_poly.pdbx_strand_id
1 'polypeptide(L)'
;MITPHIKMTNDHILVKSAVQRIINVSADFWLLPDEGSFVLERAEQNLRAEWARAQKLGRDLSLSWILSRLIVEGVHHVNITHPFEDILVAPDEVVALGESIFSKGGYAY
;
A
#
# COMPACT_ATOMS: atom_id res chain seq x y z
N MET A 1 53.24 5.24 10.83
CA MET A 1 52.50 6.16 11.71
C MET A 1 51.02 6.06 11.36
N ILE A 2 50.16 5.84 12.36
CA ILE A 2 48.71 5.61 12.23
C ILE A 2 47.99 6.92 12.55
N THR A 3 47.14 7.42 11.65
CA THR A 3 46.31 8.62 11.89
C THR A 3 44.84 8.23 11.74
N PRO A 4 44.07 8.13 12.84
CA PRO A 4 42.64 7.85 12.78
C PRO A 4 41.89 9.16 12.53
N HIS A 5 41.25 9.30 11.38
CA HIS A 5 40.26 10.36 11.18
C HIS A 5 38.87 9.76 11.24
N ILE A 6 38.45 9.37 12.44
CA ILE A 6 37.04 9.11 12.71
C ILE A 6 36.38 10.49 12.70
N LYS A 7 35.91 10.92 11.54
CA LYS A 7 35.12 12.14 11.42
C LYS A 7 33.74 11.78 11.97
N MET A 8 33.49 12.19 13.21
CA MET A 8 32.16 12.20 13.80
C MET A 8 31.29 13.11 12.94
N THR A 9 30.65 12.53 11.93
CA THR A 9 29.51 13.15 11.26
C THR A 9 28.43 13.19 12.32
N ASN A 10 28.12 14.41 12.77
CA ASN A 10 26.91 14.66 13.52
C ASN A 10 25.77 14.40 12.53
N ASP A 11 25.29 13.16 12.48
CA ASP A 11 24.05 12.80 11.81
C ASP A 11 22.94 13.55 12.51
N HIS A 12 22.69 14.79 12.08
CA HIS A 12 21.44 15.47 12.34
C HIS A 12 20.35 14.69 11.61
N ILE A 13 19.82 13.67 12.28
CA ILE A 13 18.53 13.10 11.95
C ILE A 13 17.52 14.19 12.28
N LEU A 14 17.32 15.11 11.33
CA LEU A 14 16.16 15.98 11.32
C LEU A 14 14.97 15.05 11.12
N VAL A 15 14.38 14.60 12.24
CA VAL A 15 13.06 13.97 12.26
C VAL A 15 12.08 15.08 11.88
N LYS A 16 12.01 15.42 10.58
CA LYS A 16 10.87 16.13 10.05
C LYS A 16 9.70 15.18 10.24
N SER A 17 8.73 15.58 11.06
CA SER A 17 7.45 14.88 11.18
C SER A 17 6.88 14.74 9.77
N ALA A 18 7.01 13.56 9.19
CA ALA A 18 6.44 13.26 7.89
C ALA A 18 4.93 13.40 8.04
N VAL A 19 4.31 14.23 7.20
CA VAL A 19 2.86 14.39 7.24
C VAL A 19 2.27 13.07 6.73
N GLN A 20 1.66 12.31 7.64
CA GLN A 20 1.07 11.02 7.32
C GLN A 20 -0.32 11.23 6.74
N ARG A 21 -0.47 10.94 5.44
CA ARG A 21 -1.75 10.95 4.76
C ARG A 21 -2.38 9.57 4.83
N ILE A 22 -3.50 9.47 5.55
CA ILE A 22 -4.29 8.24 5.63
C ILE A 22 -5.19 8.17 4.40
N ILE A 23 -4.99 7.14 3.57
CA ILE A 23 -5.79 6.89 2.37
C ILE A 23 -6.60 5.62 2.60
N ASN A 24 -7.92 5.76 2.54
CA ASN A 24 -8.84 4.63 2.59
C ASN A 24 -8.90 3.98 1.21
N VAL A 25 -8.94 2.65 1.19
CA VAL A 25 -9.02 1.87 -0.04
C VAL A 25 -10.33 1.10 -0.03
N SER A 26 -11.16 1.32 -1.03
CA SER A 26 -12.40 0.57 -1.21
C SER A 26 -12.36 -0.12 -2.57
N ALA A 27 -12.64 -1.41 -2.59
CA ALA A 27 -12.63 -2.17 -3.83
C ALA A 27 -13.67 -3.29 -3.83
N ASP A 28 -14.23 -3.53 -4.99
CA ASP A 28 -15.16 -4.61 -5.27
C ASP A 28 -14.39 -5.76 -5.94
N PHE A 29 -14.60 -6.98 -5.45
CA PHE A 29 -13.93 -8.19 -5.92
C PHE A 29 -14.93 -9.14 -6.56
N TRP A 30 -14.52 -9.70 -7.70
CA TRP A 30 -15.14 -10.85 -8.31
C TRP A 30 -14.20 -12.02 -8.10
N LEU A 31 -14.65 -12.97 -7.30
CA LEU A 31 -13.93 -14.18 -6.99
C LEU A 31 -14.31 -15.27 -7.98
N LEU A 32 -13.42 -16.24 -8.14
CA LEU A 32 -13.75 -17.49 -8.81
C LEU A 32 -14.80 -18.29 -8.00
N PRO A 33 -15.63 -19.12 -8.64
CA PRO A 33 -16.71 -19.85 -7.97
C PRO A 33 -16.25 -20.85 -6.90
N ASP A 34 -14.99 -21.29 -6.95
CA ASP A 34 -14.39 -22.20 -5.97
C ASP A 34 -13.83 -21.46 -4.73
N GLU A 35 -13.69 -20.13 -4.83
CA GLU A 35 -12.95 -19.33 -3.86
C GLU A 35 -13.86 -18.62 -2.86
N GLY A 36 -13.52 -18.79 -1.58
CA GLY A 36 -14.29 -18.25 -0.46
C GLY A 36 -13.85 -16.84 -0.02
N SER A 37 -14.54 -16.32 1.00
CA SER A 37 -14.28 -15.00 1.61
C SER A 37 -12.84 -14.81 2.11
N PHE A 38 -12.11 -15.90 2.34
CA PHE A 38 -10.71 -15.86 2.78
C PHE A 38 -9.77 -15.19 1.77
N VAL A 39 -10.13 -15.17 0.48
CA VAL A 39 -9.35 -14.47 -0.56
C VAL A 39 -9.33 -12.96 -0.32
N LEU A 40 -10.45 -12.37 0.13
CA LEU A 40 -10.53 -10.94 0.47
C LEU A 40 -9.60 -10.61 1.64
N GLU A 41 -9.65 -11.42 2.71
CA GLU A 41 -8.79 -11.25 3.88
C GLU A 41 -7.31 -11.40 3.52
N ARG A 42 -6.97 -12.37 2.65
CA ARG A 42 -5.60 -12.53 2.13
C ARG A 42 -5.17 -11.33 1.30
N ALA A 43 -6.01 -10.84 0.39
CA ALA A 43 -5.70 -9.67 -0.45
C ALA A 43 -5.44 -8.43 0.42
N GLU A 44 -6.28 -8.24 1.45
CA GLU A 44 -6.13 -7.16 2.42
C GLU A 44 -4.81 -7.27 3.21
N GLN A 45 -4.53 -8.45 3.76
CA GLN A 45 -3.30 -8.69 4.50
C GLN A 45 -2.06 -8.52 3.62
N ASN A 46 -2.11 -9.00 2.37
CA ASN A 46 -1.05 -8.85 1.39
C ASN A 46 -0.80 -7.38 1.05
N LEU A 47 -1.86 -6.61 0.76
CA LEU A 47 -1.76 -5.18 0.48
C LEU A 47 -1.13 -4.43 1.66
N ARG A 48 -1.58 -4.70 2.89
CA ARG A 48 -1.02 -4.05 4.09
C ARG A 48 0.42 -4.45 4.37
N ALA A 49 0.76 -5.73 4.22
CA ALA A 49 2.13 -6.21 4.41
C ALA A 49 3.09 -5.64 3.37
N GLU A 50 2.68 -5.64 2.10
CA GLU A 50 3.45 -5.05 1.00
C GLU A 50 3.57 -3.54 1.17
N TRP A 51 2.52 -2.84 1.59
CA TRP A 51 2.59 -1.41 1.84
C TRP A 51 3.52 -1.09 3.02
N ALA A 52 3.45 -1.84 4.13
CA ALA A 52 4.37 -1.64 5.25
C ALA A 52 5.84 -1.80 4.84
N ARG A 53 6.14 -2.65 3.85
CA ARG A 53 7.49 -2.82 3.27
C ARG A 53 7.84 -1.74 2.23
N ALA A 54 6.84 -1.31 1.47
CA ALA A 54 6.97 -0.36 0.38
C ALA A 54 6.94 1.10 0.84
N GLN A 55 6.34 1.37 2.01
CA GLN A 55 6.12 2.69 2.59
C GLN A 55 7.48 3.38 2.78
N LYS A 56 7.66 4.46 2.04
CA LYS A 56 8.83 5.34 2.10
C LYS A 56 8.33 6.78 1.99
N LEU A 57 9.09 7.71 2.56
CA LEU A 57 8.83 9.15 2.35
C LEU A 57 8.80 9.45 0.85
N GLY A 58 7.83 10.26 0.43
CA GLY A 58 7.71 10.70 -0.97
C GLY A 58 7.38 9.58 -1.95
N ARG A 59 6.84 8.45 -1.49
CA ARG A 59 6.35 7.40 -2.38
C ARG A 59 4.92 7.66 -2.76
N ASP A 60 4.69 7.84 -4.05
CA ASP A 60 3.36 7.93 -4.62
C ASP A 60 2.59 6.60 -4.48
N LEU A 61 1.30 6.70 -4.18
CA LEU A 61 0.39 5.55 -4.13
C LEU A 61 -0.41 5.51 -5.43
N SER A 62 0.08 4.71 -6.39
CA SER A 62 -0.59 4.53 -7.68
C SER A 62 -1.70 3.50 -7.63
N LEU A 63 -2.77 3.72 -8.39
CA LEU A 63 -3.89 2.78 -8.53
C LEU A 63 -3.43 1.43 -9.08
N SER A 64 -2.58 1.44 -10.09
CA SER A 64 -2.02 0.22 -10.68
C SER A 64 -1.21 -0.58 -9.66
N TRP A 65 -0.56 0.10 -8.70
CA TRP A 65 0.18 -0.57 -7.63
C TRP A 65 -0.78 -1.27 -6.67
N ILE A 66 -1.84 -0.58 -6.22
CA ILE A 66 -2.90 -1.15 -5.37
C ILE A 66 -3.54 -2.35 -6.09
N LEU A 67 -3.96 -2.16 -7.34
CA LEU A 67 -4.62 -3.19 -8.14
C LEU A 67 -3.74 -4.44 -8.29
N SER A 68 -2.44 -4.26 -8.57
CA SER A 68 -1.49 -5.36 -8.66
C SER A 68 -1.32 -6.13 -7.34
N ARG A 69 -1.60 -5.52 -6.18
CA ARG A 69 -1.48 -6.16 -4.85
C ARG A 69 -2.79 -6.80 -4.41
N LEU A 70 -3.92 -6.30 -4.91
CA LEU A 70 -5.25 -6.84 -4.68
C LEU A 70 -5.56 -8.05 -5.58
N ILE A 71 -4.97 -8.13 -6.77
CA ILE A 71 -5.04 -9.31 -7.63
C ILE A 71 -4.16 -10.41 -7.01
N VAL A 72 -4.80 -11.28 -6.23
CA VAL A 72 -4.19 -12.48 -5.65
C VAL A 72 -4.81 -13.74 -6.25
N GLU A 73 -4.22 -14.91 -5.96
CA GLU A 73 -4.78 -16.19 -6.39
C GLU A 73 -6.25 -16.32 -5.92
N GLY A 74 -7.13 -16.66 -6.86
CA GLY A 74 -8.57 -16.78 -6.62
C GLY A 74 -9.41 -15.53 -6.93
N VAL A 75 -8.76 -14.39 -7.18
CA VAL A 75 -9.44 -13.18 -7.66
C VAL A 75 -9.48 -13.17 -9.17
N HIS A 76 -10.68 -13.09 -9.74
CA HIS A 76 -10.85 -12.95 -11.19
C HIS A 76 -10.79 -11.48 -11.63
N HIS A 77 -11.44 -10.60 -10.88
CA HIS A 77 -11.47 -9.17 -11.19
C HIS A 77 -11.51 -8.34 -9.91
N VAL A 78 -10.88 -7.17 -9.95
CA VAL A 78 -10.93 -6.16 -8.89
C VAL A 78 -11.28 -4.84 -9.52
N ASN A 79 -12.30 -4.18 -8.98
CA ASN A 79 -12.66 -2.81 -9.32
C ASN A 79 -12.38 -1.94 -8.10
N ILE A 80 -11.42 -1.03 -8.22
CA ILE A 80 -11.10 -0.09 -7.16
C ILE A 80 -12.12 1.04 -7.24
N THR A 81 -12.92 1.17 -6.19
CA THR A 81 -13.91 2.24 -6.04
C THR A 81 -13.27 3.43 -5.35
N HIS A 82 -12.28 3.23 -4.48
CA HIS A 82 -11.43 4.29 -3.93
C HIS A 82 -10.00 3.78 -3.68
N PRO A 83 -8.96 4.58 -3.95
CA PRO A 83 -9.00 5.90 -4.58
C PRO A 83 -9.35 5.84 -6.08
N PHE A 84 -9.89 6.92 -6.66
CA PHE A 84 -10.23 7.01 -8.09
C PHE A 84 -9.08 7.52 -8.97
N GLU A 85 -8.02 8.03 -8.34
CA GLU A 85 -6.85 8.61 -8.99
C GLU A 85 -5.58 8.24 -8.22
N ASP A 86 -4.43 8.34 -8.90
CA ASP A 86 -3.12 8.13 -8.28
C ASP A 86 -2.86 9.21 -7.23
N ILE A 87 -2.51 8.81 -6.02
CA ILE A 87 -2.19 9.75 -4.94
C ILE A 87 -0.71 10.11 -5.05
N LEU A 88 -0.46 11.30 -5.59
CA LEU A 88 0.86 11.93 -5.61
C LEU A 88 1.19 12.45 -4.20
N VAL A 89 2.39 12.13 -3.74
CA VAL A 89 2.83 12.40 -2.36
C VAL A 89 4.04 13.31 -2.41
N ALA A 90 4.02 14.43 -1.67
CA ALA A 90 5.19 15.29 -1.60
C ALA A 90 6.37 14.56 -0.92
N PRO A 91 7.62 14.95 -1.19
CA PRO A 91 8.81 14.26 -0.66
C PRO A 91 8.90 14.25 0.87
N ASP A 92 8.20 15.14 1.56
CA ASP A 92 8.07 15.20 3.02
C ASP A 92 6.79 14.54 3.58
N GLU A 93 5.94 14.00 2.70
CA GLU A 93 4.73 13.28 3.07
C GLU A 93 4.95 11.77 3.03
N VAL A 94 4.13 11.04 3.78
CA VAL A 94 4.09 9.58 3.74
C VAL A 94 2.64 9.13 3.66
N VAL A 95 2.35 8.20 2.76
CA VAL A 95 1.01 7.60 2.68
C VAL A 95 0.92 6.40 3.62
N ALA A 96 -0.15 6.36 4.39
CA ALA A 96 -0.55 5.22 5.19
C ALA A 96 -1.88 4.69 4.67
N LEU A 97 -2.00 3.38 4.56
CA LEU A 97 -3.28 2.75 4.28
C LEU A 97 -4.15 2.86 5.54
N GLY A 98 -5.35 3.42 5.35
CA GLY A 98 -6.37 3.54 6.38
C GLY A 98 -7.29 2.33 6.39
N GLU A 99 -8.59 2.60 6.42
CA GLU A 99 -9.60 1.57 6.35
C GLU A 99 -9.65 0.96 4.95
N SER A 100 -9.73 -0.37 4.90
CA SER A 100 -9.83 -1.15 3.67
C SER A 100 -11.24 -1.76 3.62
N ILE A 101 -12.09 -1.30 2.70
CA ILE A 101 -13.46 -1.80 2.57
C ILE A 101 -13.54 -2.66 1.32
N PHE A 102 -13.64 -3.97 1.52
CA PHE A 102 -13.69 -4.92 0.42
C PHE A 102 -15.04 -5.63 0.36
N SER A 103 -15.71 -5.42 -0.78
CA SER A 103 -17.04 -5.97 -1.05
C SER A 103 -16.95 -7.03 -2.15
N LYS A 104 -17.81 -8.05 -2.06
CA LYS A 104 -17.91 -9.07 -3.10
C LYS A 104 -18.92 -8.63 -4.15
N GLY A 105 -18.46 -8.30 -5.35
CA GLY A 105 -19.30 -7.88 -6.48
C GLY A 105 -20.06 -9.03 -7.15
N GLY A 106 -19.60 -10.27 -7.00
CA GLY A 106 -20.27 -11.46 -7.55
C GLY A 106 -19.34 -12.66 -7.71
N TYR A 107 -19.71 -13.58 -8.60
CA TYR A 107 -18.80 -14.59 -9.17
C TYR A 107 -18.63 -14.27 -10.65
N ALA A 108 -17.39 -14.37 -11.16
CA ALA A 108 -17.17 -14.37 -12.60
C ALA A 108 -17.61 -15.74 -13.14
N TYR A 109 -18.48 -15.75 -14.16
CA TYR A 109 -18.99 -16.95 -14.83
C TYR A 109 -18.48 -16.97 -16.28
#